data_AF-A0A8S3I436-F1
#
_entry.id   AF-A0A8S3I436-F1
#
_cell.length_a   1.000
_cell.length_b   1.000
_cell.length_c   1.000
_cell.angle_alpha   90.00
_cell.angle_beta   90.00
_cell.angle_gamma   90.00
#
_symmetry.space_group_name_H-M   'P 1'
#
loop_
_entity.id
_entity.type
_entity.pdbx_description
1 polymer ?
#
loop_
_entity_poly.entity_id
_entity_poly.type
_entity_poly.pdbx_seq_one_letter_code
_entity_poly.pdbx_strand_id
1 'polypeptide(L)'
;SNAIDATYFKLREWSNTILPSSLHDEKPEIFDSLNVSIDDAVSILNHLRELFSISDSNEQKRLLTMLPPHWGRDRMANWFGGSEHQARHSVELRTAGGVFSKPEDQRGNKSLDEQIELAVHNFYTSDEVSRETSYKKQVIHPPPSRKPVPLRFLHSNIGETYQQFKSKYINIEISRSKFSSLRPVWVRDQIAHESCMCIYHENADLVLQGISKSLHHLVSMKNLIEETVCTSPSEFCYYRQCVNCRQLKASDILSDGIDIEIEDSASWSIWKKLNSRYELLHLTGTFRALLEEIDSLWSNFIIHNFYTREQRDYIALIKETST
;
A
#
# COMPACT_ATOMS: atom_id res chain seq x y z
N SER A 1 40.91 63.38 10.05
CA SER A 1 40.59 63.57 8.63
C SER A 1 41.23 62.56 7.67
N ASN A 2 42.07 61.59 8.10
CA ASN A 2 42.81 60.72 7.16
C ASN A 2 42.46 59.22 7.23
N ALA A 3 41.33 58.83 7.84
CA ALA A 3 40.94 57.42 7.94
C ALA A 3 39.86 56.99 6.93
N ILE A 4 39.13 57.93 6.33
CA ILE A 4 38.01 57.64 5.42
C ILE A 4 38.52 57.40 3.98
N ASP A 5 39.61 58.06 3.58
CA ASP A 5 40.18 57.93 2.23
C ASP A 5 40.87 56.57 1.95
N ALA A 6 41.43 55.94 2.99
CA ALA A 6 42.11 54.64 2.82
C ALA A 6 41.14 53.48 2.61
N THR A 7 39.92 53.57 3.15
CA THR A 7 38.83 52.61 2.92
C THR A 7 38.20 52.75 1.54
N TYR A 8 38.12 53.97 1.01
CA TYR A 8 37.59 54.22 -0.33
C TYR A 8 38.51 53.70 -1.43
N PHE A 9 39.83 53.74 -1.23
CA PHE A 9 40.81 53.20 -2.18
C PHE A 9 40.80 51.67 -2.26
N LYS A 10 40.63 50.97 -1.13
CA LYS A 10 40.62 49.49 -1.11
C LYS A 10 39.36 48.86 -1.70
N LEU A 11 38.22 49.52 -1.63
CA LEU A 11 36.97 49.05 -2.27
C LEU A 11 37.00 49.18 -3.79
N ARG A 12 37.76 50.16 -4.32
CA ARG A 12 37.93 50.38 -5.76
C ARG A 12 38.88 49.37 -6.42
N GLU A 13 39.88 48.89 -5.70
CA GLU A 13 40.74 47.80 -6.19
C GLU A 13 40.01 46.45 -6.19
N TRP A 14 39.14 46.19 -5.20
CA TRP A 14 38.40 44.93 -5.10
C TRP A 14 37.28 44.79 -6.16
N SER A 15 36.66 45.89 -6.59
CA SER A 15 35.64 45.86 -7.65
C SER A 15 36.21 45.55 -9.05
N ASN A 16 37.52 45.78 -9.26
CA ASN A 16 38.15 45.64 -10.57
C ASN A 16 38.81 44.27 -10.80
N THR A 17 38.73 43.33 -9.84
CA THR A 17 39.41 42.02 -9.96
C THR A 17 38.49 40.83 -10.19
N ILE A 18 37.16 40.99 -10.17
CA ILE A 18 36.23 39.86 -10.37
C ILE A 18 35.07 40.28 -11.28
N LEU A 19 35.31 40.33 -12.60
CA LEU A 19 34.32 40.02 -13.64
C LEU A 19 35.03 39.94 -15.01
N PRO A 20 34.69 38.96 -15.87
CA PRO A 20 35.30 38.81 -17.19
C PRO A 20 35.01 40.01 -18.09
N SER A 21 36.06 40.40 -18.82
CA SER A 21 36.09 41.44 -19.84
C SER A 21 35.25 41.08 -21.08
N SER A 22 33.93 41.15 -20.97
CA SER A 22 33.06 41.23 -22.15
C SER A 22 31.77 41.96 -21.80
N LEU A 23 31.74 43.26 -22.11
CA LEU A 23 30.60 44.11 -22.49
C LEU A 23 30.98 45.56 -22.09
N HIS A 24 31.77 46.19 -22.95
CA HIS A 24 31.82 47.64 -23.01
C HIS A 24 30.54 48.15 -23.68
N ASP A 25 30.18 49.38 -23.31
CA ASP A 25 29.17 50.26 -23.89
C ASP A 25 27.75 50.21 -23.33
N GLU A 26 27.59 50.66 -22.08
CA GLU A 26 26.48 51.57 -21.75
C GLU A 26 27.01 52.74 -20.90
N LYS A 27 26.67 53.97 -21.31
CA LYS A 27 26.98 55.20 -20.59
C LYS A 27 26.42 55.11 -19.16
N PRO A 28 27.05 55.72 -18.14
CA PRO A 28 26.40 55.86 -16.85
C PRO A 28 25.29 56.89 -17.03
N GLU A 29 24.07 56.43 -17.34
CA GLU A 29 22.89 57.22 -17.08
C GLU A 29 22.87 57.47 -15.57
N ILE A 30 23.00 58.75 -15.22
CA ILE A 30 22.73 59.25 -13.89
C ILE A 30 21.31 58.79 -13.59
N PHE A 31 21.18 57.81 -12.69
CA PHE A 31 19.89 57.33 -12.23
C PHE A 31 19.20 58.53 -11.59
N ASP A 32 18.33 59.19 -12.36
CA ASP A 32 17.41 60.19 -11.85
C ASP A 32 16.70 59.56 -10.67
N SER A 33 16.79 60.20 -9.51
CA SER A 33 16.08 59.77 -8.32
C SER A 33 14.59 59.74 -8.65
N LEU A 34 14.06 58.54 -8.93
CA LEU A 34 12.63 58.30 -9.05
C LEU A 34 11.99 58.74 -7.73
N ASN A 35 11.44 59.96 -7.71
CA ASN A 35 10.63 60.46 -6.62
C ASN A 35 9.28 59.76 -6.70
N VAL A 36 9.21 58.54 -6.16
CA VAL A 36 7.96 57.80 -5.98
C VAL A 36 7.04 58.64 -5.09
N SER A 37 5.84 58.96 -5.59
CA SER A 37 4.85 59.69 -4.81
C SER A 37 4.38 58.85 -3.62
N ILE A 38 3.93 59.51 -2.56
CA ILE A 38 3.23 58.84 -1.46
C ILE A 38 2.00 58.08 -2.01
N ASP A 39 1.32 58.64 -3.01
CA ASP A 39 0.16 58.01 -3.64
C ASP A 39 0.54 56.71 -4.37
N ASP A 40 1.70 56.67 -5.03
CA ASP A 40 2.22 55.47 -5.71
C ASP A 40 2.53 54.37 -4.69
N ALA A 41 3.15 54.72 -3.56
CA ALA A 41 3.45 53.77 -2.49
C ALA A 41 2.17 53.19 -1.84
N VAL A 42 1.15 54.02 -1.63
CA VAL A 42 -0.15 53.59 -1.10
C VAL A 42 -0.85 52.66 -2.11
N SER A 43 -0.82 53.01 -3.39
CA SER A 43 -1.38 52.19 -4.47
C SER A 43 -0.74 50.80 -4.51
N ILE A 44 0.59 50.71 -4.45
CA ILE A 44 1.32 49.42 -4.41
C ILE A 44 0.92 48.58 -3.19
N LEU A 45 0.82 49.20 -2.01
CA LEU A 45 0.42 48.48 -0.78
C LEU A 45 -1.02 47.95 -0.85
N ASN A 46 -1.93 48.68 -1.50
CA ASN A 46 -3.30 48.22 -1.71
C ASN A 46 -3.36 47.03 -2.68
N HIS A 47 -2.64 47.08 -3.81
CA HIS A 47 -2.55 45.94 -4.73
C HIS A 47 -1.95 44.69 -4.06
N LEU A 48 -0.92 44.86 -3.22
CA LEU A 48 -0.37 43.74 -2.44
C LEU A 48 -1.41 43.14 -1.50
N ARG A 49 -2.30 43.96 -0.92
CA ARG A 49 -3.36 43.49 -0.02
C ARG A 49 -4.43 42.71 -0.78
N GLU A 50 -4.80 43.17 -1.98
CA GLU A 50 -5.71 42.42 -2.85
C GLU A 50 -5.10 41.07 -3.23
N LEU A 51 -3.83 41.05 -3.64
CA LEU A 51 -3.09 39.81 -3.95
C LEU A 51 -3.02 38.88 -2.74
N PHE A 52 -2.78 39.41 -1.54
CA PHE A 52 -2.75 38.62 -0.31
C PHE A 52 -4.08 37.92 -0.04
N SER A 53 -5.21 38.57 -0.31
CA SER A 53 -6.54 38.02 -0.05
C SER A 53 -6.90 36.81 -0.93
N ILE A 54 -6.33 36.73 -2.14
CA ILE A 54 -6.59 35.64 -3.10
C ILE A 54 -5.52 34.53 -3.09
N SER A 55 -4.41 34.76 -2.39
CA SER A 55 -3.23 33.88 -2.40
C SER A 55 -3.31 32.77 -1.37
N ASP A 56 -2.54 31.69 -1.58
CA ASP A 56 -2.39 30.60 -0.61
C ASP A 56 -1.45 30.99 0.54
N SER A 57 -1.40 30.16 1.60
CA SER A 57 -0.65 30.47 2.82
C SER A 57 0.85 30.71 2.59
N ASN A 58 1.46 30.02 1.61
CA ASN A 58 2.88 30.19 1.33
C ASN A 58 3.15 31.51 0.58
N GLU A 59 2.33 31.81 -0.43
CA GLU A 59 2.47 33.07 -1.17
C GLU A 59 2.07 34.27 -0.28
N GLN A 60 1.10 34.13 0.62
CA GLN A 60 0.80 35.12 1.65
C GLN A 60 2.03 35.46 2.51
N LYS A 61 2.75 34.44 3.02
CA LYS A 61 4.00 34.66 3.79
C LYS A 61 5.06 35.35 2.95
N ARG A 62 5.19 34.99 1.67
CA ARG A 62 6.11 35.59 0.72
C ARG A 62 5.79 37.07 0.46
N LEU A 63 4.52 37.42 0.24
CA LEU A 63 4.08 38.81 0.03
C LEU A 63 4.38 39.69 1.24
N LEU A 64 4.18 39.17 2.46
CA LEU A 64 4.49 39.91 3.69
C LEU A 64 5.98 40.24 3.85
N THR A 65 6.90 39.54 3.17
CA THR A 65 8.34 39.88 3.19
C THR A 65 8.66 41.21 2.51
N MET A 66 7.77 41.71 1.64
CA MET A 66 7.94 42.98 0.92
C MET A 66 7.62 44.21 1.76
N LEU A 67 6.95 44.03 2.91
CA LEU A 67 6.50 45.17 3.72
C LEU A 67 7.69 45.95 4.30
N PRO A 68 7.52 47.22 4.66
CA PRO A 68 8.62 47.99 5.22
C PRO A 68 9.19 47.34 6.50
N PRO A 69 10.53 47.29 6.67
CA PRO A 69 11.16 46.53 7.77
C PRO A 69 10.86 47.09 9.16
N HIS A 70 10.43 48.35 9.23
CA HIS A 70 10.03 49.01 10.47
C HIS A 70 8.58 48.71 10.88
N TRP A 71 7.82 47.96 10.08
CA TRP A 71 6.49 47.51 10.48
C TRP A 71 6.60 46.39 11.50
N GLY A 72 5.93 46.56 12.65
CA GLY A 72 5.78 45.49 13.64
C GLY A 72 4.86 44.37 13.15
N ARG A 73 5.02 43.17 13.70
CA ARG A 73 4.26 41.96 13.33
C ARG A 73 2.75 42.18 13.42
N ASP A 74 2.29 42.81 14.50
CA ASP A 74 0.86 43.12 14.71
C ASP A 74 0.31 44.06 13.64
N ARG A 75 1.10 45.06 13.25
CA ARG A 75 0.73 46.01 12.20
C ARG A 75 0.61 45.29 10.85
N MET A 76 1.55 44.42 10.53
CA MET A 76 1.52 43.62 9.30
C MET A 76 0.29 42.72 9.25
N ALA A 77 0.03 41.97 10.33
CA ALA A 77 -1.10 41.06 10.44
C ALA A 77 -2.44 41.81 10.32
N ASN A 78 -2.62 42.89 11.10
CA ASN A 78 -3.87 43.66 11.11
C ASN A 78 -4.14 44.37 9.78
N TRP A 79 -3.11 44.90 9.12
CA TRP A 79 -3.29 45.62 7.85
C TRP A 79 -3.70 44.69 6.70
N PHE A 80 -3.10 43.50 6.64
CA PHE A 80 -3.37 42.52 5.58
C PHE A 80 -4.51 41.55 5.92
N GLY A 81 -5.01 41.56 7.16
CA GLY A 81 -6.00 40.59 7.64
C GLY A 81 -5.43 39.17 7.79
N GLY A 82 -4.11 39.06 8.00
CA GLY A 82 -3.39 37.80 8.18
C GLY A 82 -3.21 37.40 9.65
N SER A 83 -2.66 36.22 9.89
CA SER A 83 -2.32 35.78 11.26
C SER A 83 -0.97 36.32 11.74
N GLU A 84 -0.83 36.50 13.06
CA GLU A 84 0.46 36.86 13.68
C GLU A 84 1.56 35.85 13.33
N HIS A 85 1.20 34.56 13.23
CA HIS A 85 2.12 33.50 12.82
C HIS A 85 2.71 33.74 11.42
N GLN A 86 1.89 34.15 10.45
CA GLN A 86 2.36 34.48 9.10
C GLN A 86 3.27 35.70 9.08
N ALA A 87 2.94 36.73 9.88
CA ALA A 87 3.77 37.92 10.01
C ALA A 87 5.12 37.62 10.69
N ARG A 88 5.14 36.77 11.73
CA ARG A 88 6.39 36.32 12.36
C ARG A 88 7.26 35.56 11.36
N HIS A 89 6.67 34.59 10.66
CA HIS A 89 7.41 33.74 9.73
C HIS A 89 7.91 34.53 8.51
N SER A 90 7.16 35.50 8.00
CA SER A 90 7.64 36.35 6.90
C SER A 90 8.82 37.23 7.31
N VAL A 91 8.86 37.71 8.56
CA VAL A 91 10.03 38.42 9.10
C VAL A 91 11.24 37.49 9.16
N GLU A 92 11.09 36.27 9.67
CA GLU A 92 12.15 35.25 9.69
C GLU A 92 12.67 34.94 8.28
N LEU A 93 11.76 34.70 7.33
CA LEU A 93 12.10 34.45 5.92
C LEU A 93 12.86 35.62 5.31
N ARG A 94 12.43 36.85 5.58
CA ARG A 94 13.11 38.05 5.09
C ARG A 94 14.50 38.21 5.67
N THR A 95 14.66 37.95 6.97
CA THR A 95 15.98 38.01 7.61
C THR A 95 16.94 36.96 7.06
N ALA A 96 16.43 35.76 6.73
CA ALA A 96 17.25 34.68 6.20
C ALA A 96 17.57 34.82 4.70
N GLY A 97 16.59 35.19 3.86
CA GLY A 97 16.69 35.12 2.41
C GLY A 97 16.43 36.43 1.66
N GLY A 98 16.10 37.53 2.35
CA GLY A 98 15.82 38.83 1.75
C GLY A 98 14.35 39.09 1.37
N VAL A 99 14.13 40.14 0.58
CA VAL A 99 12.78 40.49 0.11
C VAL A 99 12.33 39.47 -0.93
N PHE A 100 11.07 39.03 -0.83
CA PHE A 100 10.41 38.08 -1.73
C PHE A 100 10.87 36.61 -1.62
N SER A 101 11.57 36.26 -0.53
CA SER A 101 11.92 34.87 -0.21
C SER A 101 10.70 34.00 -0.03
N LYS A 102 10.78 32.78 -0.59
CA LYS A 102 9.72 31.77 -0.49
C LYS A 102 9.92 30.91 0.76
N PRO A 103 8.84 30.51 1.46
CA PRO A 103 8.93 29.45 2.46
C PRO A 103 9.41 28.16 1.80
N GLU A 104 10.31 27.44 2.45
CA GLU A 104 10.68 26.09 2.02
C GLU A 104 9.45 25.19 2.14
N ASP A 105 9.10 24.49 1.05
CA ASP A 105 8.08 23.46 1.10
C ASP A 105 8.58 22.31 1.97
N GLN A 106 8.13 22.26 3.22
CA GLN A 106 8.31 21.07 4.08
C GLN A 106 7.56 19.83 3.56
N ARG A 107 6.96 19.89 2.35
CA ARG A 107 6.27 18.79 1.68
C ARG A 107 7.21 17.83 0.94
N GLY A 108 8.50 17.85 1.24
CA GLY A 108 9.41 16.76 0.90
C GLY A 108 9.54 15.81 2.08
N ASN A 109 9.05 14.57 1.96
CA ASN A 109 9.50 13.50 2.82
C ASN A 109 11.03 13.54 2.84
N LYS A 110 11.66 13.78 4.00
CA LYS A 110 13.11 13.54 4.15
C LYS A 110 13.38 12.15 3.58
N SER A 111 14.34 12.02 2.65
CA SER A 111 14.66 10.73 2.09
C SER A 111 15.03 9.81 3.25
N LEU A 112 14.33 8.68 3.34
CA LEU A 112 14.66 7.67 4.35
C LEU A 112 16.07 7.16 4.04
N ASP A 113 16.81 6.81 5.08
CA ASP A 113 18.13 6.21 4.87
C ASP A 113 18.00 4.90 4.07
N GLU A 114 18.91 4.70 3.10
CA GLU A 114 18.87 3.57 2.17
C GLU A 114 18.98 2.24 2.92
N GLN A 115 19.69 2.23 4.06
CA GLN A 115 19.79 1.04 4.92
C GLN A 115 18.44 0.65 5.51
N ILE A 116 17.61 1.63 5.88
CA ILE A 116 16.28 1.39 6.42
C ILE A 116 15.38 0.82 5.33
N GLU A 117 15.44 1.38 4.11
CA GLU A 117 14.67 0.85 2.98
C GLU A 117 15.05 -0.60 2.66
N LEU A 118 16.35 -0.92 2.67
CA LEU A 118 16.83 -2.29 2.48
C LEU A 118 16.40 -3.22 3.62
N ALA A 119 16.42 -2.76 4.87
CA ALA A 119 15.96 -3.56 6.01
C ALA A 119 14.47 -3.89 5.90
N VAL A 120 13.64 -2.91 5.50
CA VAL A 120 12.20 -3.12 5.26
C VAL A 120 11.97 -4.10 4.10
N HIS A 121 12.73 -3.95 3.01
CA HIS A 121 12.64 -4.86 1.85
C HIS A 121 13.01 -6.30 2.23
N ASN A 122 14.09 -6.48 2.98
CA ASN A 122 14.54 -7.80 3.45
C ASN A 122 13.54 -8.41 4.44
N PHE A 123 12.95 -7.59 5.31
CA PHE A 123 11.91 -8.05 6.23
C PHE A 123 10.69 -8.60 5.48
N TYR A 124 10.19 -7.86 4.47
CA TYR A 124 9.07 -8.33 3.65
C TYR A 124 9.37 -9.62 2.87
N THR A 125 10.63 -9.83 2.49
CA THR A 125 11.07 -11.00 1.70
C THR A 125 11.46 -12.20 2.58
N SER A 126 11.46 -12.04 3.91
CA SER A 126 11.77 -13.12 4.83
C SER A 126 10.67 -14.18 4.84
N ASP A 127 11.07 -15.45 4.87
CA ASP A 127 10.16 -16.60 5.03
C ASP A 127 9.43 -16.60 6.39
N GLU A 128 9.86 -15.79 7.36
CA GLU A 128 9.12 -15.58 8.61
C GLU A 128 7.84 -14.76 8.39
N VAL A 129 7.86 -13.84 7.42
CA VAL A 129 6.83 -12.79 7.24
C VAL A 129 5.97 -13.02 6.01
N SER A 130 6.55 -13.61 4.96
CA SER A 130 5.85 -13.93 3.73
C SER A 130 6.25 -15.31 3.21
N ARG A 131 5.40 -15.92 2.39
CA ARG A 131 5.66 -17.21 1.72
C ARG A 131 5.61 -17.07 0.21
N GLU A 132 6.47 -17.81 -0.48
CA GLU A 132 6.41 -17.93 -1.94
C GLU A 132 5.24 -18.80 -2.40
N THR A 133 4.64 -18.41 -3.53
CA THR A 133 3.65 -19.25 -4.20
C THR A 133 4.30 -20.50 -4.77
N SER A 134 3.63 -21.65 -4.62
CA SER A 134 4.06 -22.90 -5.27
C SER A 134 3.74 -22.91 -6.78
N TYR A 135 2.93 -21.96 -7.25
CA TYR A 135 2.49 -21.92 -8.64
C TYR A 135 3.53 -21.24 -9.55
N LYS A 136 4.32 -22.06 -10.26
CA LYS A 136 5.42 -21.61 -11.15
C LYS A 136 5.04 -20.58 -12.22
N LYS A 137 3.74 -20.40 -12.53
CA LYS A 137 3.28 -19.40 -13.50
C LYS A 137 3.03 -18.01 -12.90
N GLN A 138 2.98 -17.87 -11.57
CA GLN A 138 2.83 -16.59 -10.88
C GLN A 138 4.19 -15.95 -10.60
N VAL A 139 4.80 -15.44 -11.67
CA VAL A 139 6.11 -14.78 -11.66
C VAL A 139 5.94 -13.34 -12.13
N ILE A 140 6.52 -12.40 -11.37
CA ILE A 140 6.48 -10.98 -11.68
C ILE A 140 7.86 -10.54 -12.19
N HIS A 141 7.88 -9.64 -13.16
CA HIS A 141 9.09 -9.03 -13.71
C HIS A 141 9.19 -7.57 -13.26
N PRO A 142 9.67 -7.30 -12.03
CA PRO A 142 9.78 -5.93 -11.54
C PRO A 142 10.84 -5.14 -12.35
N PRO A 143 10.55 -3.88 -12.73
CA PRO A 143 11.59 -2.95 -13.14
C PRO A 143 12.55 -2.67 -11.97
N PRO A 144 13.85 -2.38 -12.20
CA PRO A 144 14.53 -2.23 -13.49
C PRO A 144 15.18 -3.53 -14.02
N SER A 145 15.32 -4.56 -13.18
CA SER A 145 16.12 -5.75 -13.52
C SER A 145 15.39 -6.74 -14.46
N ARG A 146 14.05 -6.65 -14.58
CA ARG A 146 13.17 -7.58 -15.33
C ARG A 146 13.39 -9.08 -15.01
N LYS A 147 14.15 -9.39 -13.95
CA LYS A 147 14.37 -10.76 -13.53
C LYS A 147 13.05 -11.36 -13.01
N PRO A 148 12.73 -12.61 -13.37
CA PRO A 148 11.55 -13.27 -12.83
C PRO A 148 11.70 -13.46 -11.31
N VAL A 149 10.77 -12.88 -10.54
CA VAL A 149 10.68 -13.06 -9.08
C VAL A 149 9.35 -13.75 -8.77
N PRO A 150 9.33 -14.82 -7.95
CA PRO A 150 8.09 -15.49 -7.55
C PRO A 150 7.21 -14.55 -6.72
N LEU A 151 5.89 -14.65 -6.91
CA LEU A 151 4.92 -13.94 -6.09
C LEU A 151 4.97 -14.45 -4.64
N ARG A 152 4.97 -13.52 -3.67
CA ARG A 152 4.95 -13.81 -2.23
C ARG A 152 3.69 -13.26 -1.58
N PHE A 153 3.18 -13.98 -0.57
CA PHE A 153 2.02 -13.59 0.22
C PHE A 153 2.41 -13.40 1.67
N LEU A 154 1.97 -12.30 2.27
CA LEU A 154 2.17 -12.05 3.71
C LEU A 154 1.41 -13.07 4.54
N HIS A 155 2.00 -13.49 5.66
CA HIS A 155 1.33 -14.34 6.66
C HIS A 155 0.23 -13.59 7.42
N SER A 156 0.38 -12.28 7.55
CA SER A 156 -0.46 -11.41 8.36
C SER A 156 -0.86 -10.15 7.57
N ASN A 157 -1.81 -9.38 8.08
CA ASN A 157 -2.14 -8.10 7.45
C ASN A 157 -0.97 -7.10 7.59
N ILE A 158 -1.01 -6.00 6.83
CA ILE A 158 0.08 -4.99 6.83
C ILE A 158 0.27 -4.36 8.21
N GLY A 159 -0.81 -4.18 8.99
CA GLY A 159 -0.75 -3.60 10.33
C GLY A 159 -0.03 -4.50 11.33
N GLU A 160 -0.40 -5.77 11.38
CA GLU A 160 0.26 -6.82 12.18
C GLU A 160 1.73 -6.98 11.76
N THR A 161 1.99 -6.99 10.45
CA THR A 161 3.36 -7.06 9.90
C THR A 161 4.21 -5.86 10.32
N TYR A 162 3.64 -4.66 10.36
CA TYR A 162 4.32 -3.46 10.84
C TYR A 162 4.64 -3.53 12.34
N GLN A 163 3.75 -4.09 13.16
CA GLN A 163 4.00 -4.32 14.58
C GLN A 163 5.15 -5.32 14.79
N GLN A 164 5.20 -6.41 14.00
CA GLN A 164 6.32 -7.35 14.01
C GLN A 164 7.64 -6.69 13.58
N PHE A 165 7.60 -5.79 12.59
CA PHE A 165 8.77 -5.02 12.20
C PHE A 165 9.27 -4.14 13.35
N LYS A 166 8.36 -3.43 14.03
CA LYS A 166 8.69 -2.57 15.17
C LYS A 166 9.24 -3.35 16.37
N SER A 167 8.75 -4.56 16.63
CA SER A 167 9.28 -5.39 17.71
C SER A 167 10.68 -5.95 17.39
N LYS A 168 10.96 -6.26 16.13
CA LYS A 168 12.27 -6.76 15.68
C LYS A 168 13.31 -5.64 15.52
N TYR A 169 12.87 -4.45 15.11
CA TYR A 169 13.73 -3.30 14.83
C TYR A 169 13.32 -2.07 15.67
N ILE A 170 13.58 -2.15 16.97
CA ILE A 170 13.20 -1.12 17.95
C ILE A 170 13.82 0.26 17.63
N ASN A 171 15.03 0.27 17.07
CA ASN A 171 15.78 1.50 16.80
C ASN A 171 15.43 2.17 15.46
N ILE A 172 14.51 1.59 14.67
CA ILE A 172 14.12 2.14 13.37
C ILE A 172 12.84 2.95 13.51
N GLU A 173 12.97 4.26 13.30
CA GLU A 173 11.84 5.17 13.19
C GLU A 173 11.32 5.24 11.76
N ILE A 174 10.24 4.52 11.51
CA ILE A 174 9.50 4.56 10.24
C ILE A 174 8.00 4.64 10.55
N SER A 175 7.26 5.44 9.77
CA SER A 175 5.81 5.50 9.87
C SER A 175 5.15 4.30 9.16
N ARG A 176 3.96 3.91 9.61
CA ARG A 176 3.19 2.82 8.98
C ARG A 176 2.94 3.08 7.49
N SER A 177 2.65 4.31 7.09
CA SER A 177 2.41 4.68 5.70
C SER A 177 3.67 4.51 4.85
N LYS A 178 4.83 4.96 5.34
CA LYS A 178 6.10 4.80 4.61
C LYS A 178 6.51 3.32 4.54
N PHE A 179 6.37 2.57 5.64
CA PHE A 179 6.59 1.12 5.66
C PHE A 179 5.74 0.40 4.60
N SER A 180 4.44 0.68 4.55
CA SER A 180 3.54 0.10 3.57
C SER A 180 3.89 0.47 2.12
N SER A 181 4.41 1.68 1.89
CA SER A 181 4.83 2.13 0.55
C SER A 181 6.13 1.48 0.07
N LEU A 182 7.00 1.04 0.99
CA LEU A 182 8.26 0.35 0.69
C LEU A 182 8.07 -1.15 0.41
N ARG A 183 6.83 -1.65 0.46
CA ARG A 183 6.52 -3.03 0.17
C ARG A 183 6.87 -3.37 -1.29
N PRO A 184 7.63 -4.45 -1.54
CA PRO A 184 7.93 -4.87 -2.91
C PRO A 184 6.65 -5.26 -3.67
N VAL A 185 6.61 -4.96 -4.98
CA VAL A 185 5.42 -5.19 -5.84
C VAL A 185 5.02 -6.67 -5.91
N TRP A 186 5.98 -7.58 -5.74
CA TRP A 186 5.74 -9.02 -5.74
C TRP A 186 5.33 -9.58 -4.37
N VAL A 187 5.16 -8.74 -3.35
CA VAL A 187 4.65 -9.14 -2.03
C VAL A 187 3.22 -8.62 -1.88
N ARG A 188 2.23 -9.52 -1.81
CA ARG A 188 0.81 -9.19 -1.69
C ARG A 188 0.26 -9.44 -0.30
N ASP A 189 -0.63 -8.55 0.12
CA ASP A 189 -1.57 -8.72 1.22
C ASP A 189 -2.80 -9.48 0.72
N GLN A 190 -2.62 -10.75 0.40
CA GLN A 190 -3.77 -11.64 0.26
C GLN A 190 -3.80 -12.51 1.50
N ILE A 191 -4.82 -12.32 2.32
CA ILE A 191 -5.01 -13.08 3.55
C ILE A 191 -5.05 -14.56 3.17
N ALA A 192 -4.02 -15.28 3.57
CA ALA A 192 -3.86 -16.72 3.37
C ALA A 192 -4.96 -17.59 3.99
N HIS A 193 -5.96 -16.97 4.63
CA HIS A 193 -6.88 -17.59 5.59
C HIS A 193 -8.36 -17.51 5.21
N GLU A 194 -8.73 -16.93 4.07
CA GLU A 194 -10.13 -16.99 3.63
C GLU A 194 -10.50 -18.37 3.07
N SER A 195 -9.55 -19.05 2.42
CA SER A 195 -9.69 -20.41 1.93
C SER A 195 -8.58 -21.33 2.48
N CYS A 196 -8.97 -22.51 2.96
CA CYS A 196 -8.01 -23.51 3.41
C CYS A 196 -7.34 -24.15 2.19
N MET A 197 -6.00 -24.17 2.16
CA MET A 197 -5.21 -24.76 1.07
C MET A 197 -4.75 -26.20 1.40
N CYS A 198 -5.49 -26.89 2.26
CA CYS A 198 -5.13 -28.26 2.62
C CYS A 198 -5.48 -29.21 1.48
N ILE A 199 -4.92 -30.42 1.55
CA ILE A 199 -5.23 -31.48 0.59
C ILE A 199 -6.71 -31.87 0.57
N TYR A 200 -7.45 -31.71 1.68
CA TYR A 200 -8.87 -32.04 1.72
C TYR A 200 -9.69 -31.09 0.84
N HIS A 201 -9.48 -29.77 0.97
CA HIS A 201 -10.15 -28.77 0.14
C HIS A 201 -9.67 -28.85 -1.31
N GLU A 202 -8.37 -28.97 -1.54
CA GLU A 202 -7.81 -29.03 -2.90
C GLU A 202 -8.30 -30.27 -3.66
N ASN A 203 -8.28 -31.46 -3.06
CA ASN A 203 -8.75 -32.67 -3.73
C ASN A 203 -10.27 -32.67 -3.95
N ALA A 204 -11.05 -32.19 -2.99
CA ALA A 204 -12.49 -32.05 -3.16
C ALA A 204 -12.80 -31.10 -4.33
N ASP A 205 -12.10 -29.97 -4.43
CA ASP A 205 -12.27 -28.99 -5.52
C ASP A 205 -11.89 -29.59 -6.88
N LEU A 206 -10.72 -30.24 -6.99
CA LEU A 206 -10.26 -30.85 -8.24
C LEU A 206 -11.21 -31.93 -8.76
N VAL A 207 -11.76 -32.75 -7.86
CA VAL A 207 -12.75 -33.77 -8.22
C VAL A 207 -14.08 -33.12 -8.62
N LEU A 208 -14.56 -32.12 -7.89
CA LEU A 208 -15.77 -31.37 -8.26
C LEU A 208 -15.64 -30.62 -9.59
N GLN A 209 -14.47 -30.11 -9.93
CA GLN A 209 -14.19 -29.54 -11.25
C GLN A 209 -14.29 -30.59 -12.35
N GLY A 210 -13.76 -31.80 -12.10
CA GLY A 210 -13.93 -32.94 -12.99
C GLY A 210 -15.41 -33.26 -13.22
N ILE A 211 -16.19 -33.28 -12.14
CA ILE A 211 -17.64 -33.54 -12.20
C ILE A 211 -18.34 -32.43 -12.97
N SER A 212 -18.10 -31.16 -12.64
CA SER A 212 -18.69 -30.01 -13.32
C SER A 212 -18.41 -30.02 -14.83
N LYS A 213 -17.21 -30.47 -15.23
CA LYS A 213 -16.84 -30.64 -16.63
C LYS A 213 -17.65 -31.74 -17.31
N SER A 214 -17.81 -32.90 -16.67
CA SER A 214 -18.63 -34.00 -17.18
C SER A 214 -20.11 -33.65 -17.23
N LEU A 215 -20.61 -32.92 -16.23
CA LEU A 215 -22.02 -32.52 -16.12
C LEU A 215 -22.37 -31.27 -16.94
N HIS A 216 -21.38 -30.63 -17.59
CA HIS A 216 -21.52 -29.37 -18.32
C HIS A 216 -22.21 -28.23 -17.54
N HIS A 217 -22.17 -28.28 -16.20
CA HIS A 217 -22.69 -27.21 -15.34
C HIS A 217 -21.76 -27.02 -14.13
N LEU A 218 -21.79 -25.83 -13.55
CA LEU A 218 -20.95 -25.48 -12.41
C LEU A 218 -21.55 -26.03 -11.12
N VAL A 219 -20.84 -26.95 -10.48
CA VAL A 219 -21.17 -27.46 -9.16
C VAL A 219 -20.50 -26.58 -8.11
N SER A 220 -21.31 -25.97 -7.25
CA SER A 220 -20.81 -25.17 -6.12
C SER A 220 -20.52 -26.07 -4.93
N MET A 221 -19.27 -26.06 -4.46
CA MET A 221 -18.87 -26.76 -3.24
C MET A 221 -19.71 -26.32 -2.03
N LYS A 222 -20.04 -25.02 -1.94
CA LYS A 222 -20.89 -24.48 -0.87
C LYS A 222 -22.28 -25.12 -0.89
N ASN A 223 -22.92 -25.19 -2.06
CA ASN A 223 -24.27 -25.74 -2.19
C ASN A 223 -24.26 -27.24 -1.86
N LEU A 224 -23.24 -27.97 -2.33
CA LEU A 224 -23.11 -29.38 -2.02
C LEU A 224 -22.90 -29.65 -0.52
N ILE A 225 -22.15 -28.78 0.19
CA ILE A 225 -22.06 -28.86 1.65
C ILE A 225 -23.43 -28.66 2.28
N GLU A 226 -24.19 -27.64 1.87
CA GLU A 226 -25.52 -27.33 2.40
C GLU A 226 -26.52 -28.47 2.18
N GLU A 227 -26.45 -29.15 1.02
CA GLU A 227 -27.32 -30.28 0.67
C GLU A 227 -26.91 -31.60 1.34
N THR A 228 -25.64 -31.74 1.74
CA THR A 228 -25.13 -32.95 2.41
C THR A 228 -25.34 -32.97 3.93
N VAL A 229 -25.89 -31.88 4.49
CA VAL A 229 -26.23 -31.74 5.91
C VAL A 229 -27.72 -31.36 6.09
N CYS A 230 -28.22 -31.36 7.31
CA CYS A 230 -29.58 -30.94 7.59
C CYS A 230 -29.74 -29.41 7.44
N THR A 231 -30.95 -28.93 7.12
CA THR A 231 -31.28 -27.49 6.96
C THR A 231 -30.88 -26.64 8.16
N SER A 232 -30.97 -27.18 9.37
CA SER A 232 -30.38 -26.61 10.59
C SER A 232 -29.31 -27.58 11.07
N PRO A 233 -28.06 -27.45 10.58
CA PRO A 233 -27.03 -28.45 10.84
C PRO A 233 -26.49 -28.29 12.26
N SER A 234 -26.42 -29.40 12.98
CA SER A 234 -25.66 -29.49 14.23
C SER A 234 -24.25 -29.99 13.95
N GLU A 235 -23.35 -29.90 14.93
CA GLU A 235 -22.00 -30.48 14.85
C GLU A 235 -22.04 -31.98 14.45
N PHE A 236 -23.04 -32.74 14.91
CA PHE A 236 -23.23 -34.15 14.54
C PHE A 236 -23.47 -34.37 13.04
N CYS A 237 -24.01 -33.39 12.31
CA CYS A 237 -24.16 -33.48 10.85
C CYS A 237 -22.79 -33.51 10.16
N TYR A 238 -21.87 -32.64 10.59
CA TYR A 238 -20.53 -32.54 10.02
C TYR A 238 -19.67 -33.76 10.38
N TYR A 239 -19.82 -34.33 11.58
CA TYR A 239 -19.16 -35.59 11.93
C TYR A 239 -19.77 -36.85 11.32
N ARG A 240 -20.81 -36.72 10.48
CA ARG A 240 -21.54 -37.84 9.88
C ARG A 240 -22.15 -38.79 10.93
N GLN A 241 -22.52 -38.25 12.09
CA GLN A 241 -23.16 -38.96 13.19
C GLN A 241 -24.68 -38.72 13.26
N CYS A 242 -25.19 -37.70 12.55
CA CYS A 242 -26.61 -37.39 12.50
C CYS A 242 -27.42 -38.50 11.79
N VAL A 243 -28.46 -39.01 12.45
CA VAL A 243 -29.32 -40.08 11.91
C VAL A 243 -30.02 -39.70 10.61
N ASN A 244 -30.29 -38.41 10.38
CA ASN A 244 -31.04 -37.91 9.24
C ASN A 244 -30.18 -37.74 7.98
N CYS A 245 -28.91 -37.35 8.10
CA CYS A 245 -28.05 -37.01 6.96
C CYS A 245 -26.79 -37.90 6.81
N ARG A 246 -26.47 -38.77 7.77
CA ARG A 246 -25.25 -39.62 7.72
C ARG A 246 -25.15 -40.51 6.49
N GLN A 247 -26.27 -40.86 5.87
CA GLN A 247 -26.31 -41.71 4.68
C GLN A 247 -26.28 -40.94 3.37
N LEU A 248 -26.42 -39.61 3.39
CA LEU A 248 -26.41 -38.79 2.18
C LEU A 248 -25.01 -38.76 1.59
N LYS A 249 -24.85 -39.27 0.38
CA LYS A 249 -23.61 -39.21 -0.39
C LYS A 249 -23.58 -37.96 -1.26
N ALA A 250 -22.38 -37.48 -1.56
CA ALA A 250 -22.21 -36.37 -2.47
C ALA A 250 -22.60 -36.79 -3.89
N SER A 251 -22.24 -38.03 -4.27
CA SER A 251 -22.60 -38.60 -5.58
C SER A 251 -24.11 -38.64 -5.81
N ASP A 252 -24.89 -39.11 -4.83
CA ASP A 252 -26.35 -39.21 -4.93
C ASP A 252 -26.97 -37.84 -5.27
N ILE A 253 -26.54 -36.79 -4.56
CA ILE A 253 -26.98 -35.41 -4.77
C ILE A 253 -26.56 -34.89 -6.15
N LEU A 254 -25.30 -35.14 -6.53
CA LEU A 254 -24.76 -34.67 -7.80
C LEU A 254 -25.32 -35.38 -9.03
N SER A 255 -25.84 -36.60 -8.85
CA SER A 255 -26.47 -37.38 -9.91
C SER A 255 -27.99 -37.22 -9.97
N ASP A 256 -28.59 -36.55 -9.00
CA ASP A 256 -30.05 -36.41 -8.92
C ASP A 256 -30.59 -35.60 -10.09
N GLY A 257 -31.54 -36.18 -10.83
CA GLY A 257 -32.18 -35.53 -11.98
C GLY A 257 -31.29 -35.34 -13.22
N ILE A 258 -30.12 -35.98 -13.28
CA ILE A 258 -29.20 -35.86 -14.42
C ILE A 258 -29.23 -37.10 -15.31
N ASP A 259 -29.41 -36.89 -16.61
CA ASP A 259 -29.37 -37.92 -17.64
C ASP A 259 -27.96 -38.03 -18.25
N ILE A 260 -27.02 -38.60 -17.48
CA ILE A 260 -25.66 -38.88 -17.95
C ILE A 260 -25.37 -40.37 -17.79
N GLU A 261 -24.77 -40.96 -18.81
CA GLU A 261 -24.33 -42.34 -18.75
C GLU A 261 -23.14 -42.44 -17.77
N ILE A 262 -23.35 -43.15 -16.66
CA ILE A 262 -22.32 -43.37 -15.63
C ILE A 262 -21.04 -44.05 -16.16
N GLU A 263 -21.12 -44.68 -17.33
CA GLU A 263 -19.99 -45.30 -18.03
C GLU A 263 -19.24 -44.35 -18.97
N ASP A 264 -19.71 -43.10 -19.11
CA ASP A 264 -19.05 -42.09 -19.93
C ASP A 264 -17.63 -41.82 -19.44
N SER A 265 -16.73 -41.54 -20.38
CA SER A 265 -15.35 -41.21 -20.05
C SER A 265 -15.25 -39.87 -19.32
N ALA A 266 -14.55 -39.87 -18.20
CA ALA A 266 -14.25 -38.71 -17.38
C ALA A 266 -12.74 -38.58 -17.12
N SER A 267 -12.30 -37.35 -16.81
CA SER A 267 -10.92 -37.05 -16.43
C SER A 267 -10.90 -36.06 -15.28
N TRP A 268 -10.06 -36.32 -14.28
CA TRP A 268 -9.92 -35.48 -13.10
C TRP A 268 -8.49 -35.51 -12.58
N SER A 269 -8.21 -34.66 -11.60
CA SER A 269 -6.90 -34.62 -10.97
C SER A 269 -7.04 -34.79 -9.46
N ILE A 270 -5.99 -35.33 -8.83
CA ILE A 270 -5.97 -35.51 -7.37
C ILE A 270 -4.53 -35.46 -6.86
N TRP A 271 -4.30 -34.80 -5.73
CA TRP A 271 -3.03 -34.87 -5.01
C TRP A 271 -2.96 -36.16 -4.20
N LYS A 272 -1.89 -36.94 -4.37
CA LYS A 272 -1.59 -38.10 -3.53
C LYS A 272 -0.18 -38.01 -2.96
N LYS A 273 0.00 -38.57 -1.77
CA LYS A 273 1.31 -38.65 -1.12
C LYS A 273 2.04 -39.89 -1.62
N LEU A 274 3.09 -39.69 -2.41
CA LEU A 274 3.97 -40.73 -2.94
C LEU A 274 5.37 -40.51 -2.39
N ASN A 275 5.98 -41.53 -1.78
CA ASN A 275 7.37 -41.49 -1.30
C ASN A 275 7.71 -40.22 -0.47
N SER A 276 6.81 -39.84 0.44
CA SER A 276 6.92 -38.64 1.31
C SER A 276 6.76 -37.28 0.64
N ARG A 277 6.44 -37.21 -0.66
CA ARG A 277 6.08 -35.96 -1.35
C ARG A 277 4.65 -36.03 -1.87
N TYR A 278 4.03 -34.87 -2.05
CA TYR A 278 2.74 -34.78 -2.72
C TYR A 278 2.96 -34.60 -4.22
N GLU A 279 2.30 -35.43 -5.00
CA GLU A 279 2.32 -35.37 -6.46
C GLU A 279 0.87 -35.26 -6.98
N LEU A 280 0.69 -34.41 -7.99
CA LEU A 280 -0.59 -34.25 -8.67
C LEU A 280 -0.71 -35.33 -9.72
N LEU A 281 -1.71 -36.20 -9.57
CA LEU A 281 -2.01 -37.24 -10.52
C LEU A 281 -3.16 -36.80 -11.42
N HIS A 282 -3.01 -37.02 -12.72
CA HIS A 282 -4.09 -36.86 -13.69
C HIS A 282 -4.65 -38.24 -14.01
N LEU A 283 -5.94 -38.44 -13.71
CA LEU A 283 -6.64 -39.69 -13.84
C LEU A 283 -7.66 -39.60 -14.99
N THR A 284 -7.86 -40.73 -15.66
CA THR A 284 -8.89 -40.93 -16.68
C THR A 284 -9.63 -42.21 -16.35
N GLY A 285 -10.95 -42.19 -16.42
CA GLY A 285 -11.80 -43.34 -16.08
C GLY A 285 -13.24 -43.10 -16.51
N THR A 286 -14.17 -43.81 -15.89
CA THR A 286 -15.61 -43.60 -16.07
C THR A 286 -16.13 -42.49 -15.15
N PHE A 287 -17.27 -41.89 -15.48
CA PHE A 287 -17.97 -40.95 -14.59
C PHE A 287 -18.36 -41.59 -13.25
N ARG A 288 -18.71 -42.89 -13.23
CA ARG A 288 -18.90 -43.68 -12.00
C ARG A 288 -17.71 -43.61 -11.06
N ALA A 289 -16.51 -43.91 -11.57
CA ALA A 289 -15.27 -43.85 -10.78
C ALA A 289 -14.99 -42.45 -10.23
N LEU A 290 -15.34 -41.40 -10.98
CA LEU A 290 -15.24 -40.02 -10.51
C LEU A 290 -16.21 -39.72 -9.35
N LEU A 291 -17.44 -40.22 -9.42
CA LEU A 291 -18.43 -40.11 -8.34
C LEU A 291 -18.01 -40.90 -7.08
N GLU A 292 -17.41 -42.07 -7.25
CA GLU A 292 -16.85 -42.84 -6.12
C GLU A 292 -15.67 -42.11 -5.45
N GLU A 293 -14.84 -41.43 -6.25
CA GLU A 293 -13.72 -40.65 -5.71
C GLU A 293 -14.22 -39.48 -4.84
N ILE A 294 -15.25 -38.73 -5.27
CA ILE A 294 -15.78 -37.62 -4.45
C ILE A 294 -16.32 -38.14 -3.11
N ASP A 295 -17.08 -39.25 -3.12
CA ASP A 295 -17.63 -39.83 -1.89
C ASP A 295 -16.55 -40.31 -0.92
N SER A 296 -15.46 -40.87 -1.45
CA SER A 296 -14.31 -41.31 -0.64
C SER A 296 -13.64 -40.15 0.10
N LEU A 297 -13.62 -38.96 -0.50
CA LEU A 297 -13.04 -37.75 0.06
C LEU A 297 -14.00 -36.98 0.97
N TRP A 298 -15.30 -37.05 0.67
CA TRP A 298 -16.31 -36.13 1.19
C TRP A 298 -16.43 -36.14 2.71
N SER A 299 -16.40 -37.32 3.33
CA SER A 299 -16.53 -37.48 4.78
C SER A 299 -15.45 -36.71 5.55
N ASN A 300 -14.18 -36.89 5.17
CA ASN A 300 -13.05 -36.18 5.78
C ASN A 300 -13.07 -34.69 5.44
N PHE A 301 -13.46 -34.34 4.22
CA PHE A 301 -13.58 -32.95 3.78
C PHE A 301 -14.60 -32.18 4.61
N ILE A 302 -15.81 -32.71 4.83
CA ILE A 302 -16.88 -32.06 5.58
C ILE A 302 -16.46 -31.80 7.03
N ILE A 303 -15.82 -32.78 7.68
CA ILE A 303 -15.30 -32.64 9.04
C ILE A 303 -14.25 -31.53 9.09
N HIS A 304 -13.30 -31.54 8.16
CA HIS A 304 -12.25 -30.53 8.10
C HIS A 304 -12.79 -29.13 7.79
N ASN A 305 -13.78 -29.04 6.90
CA ASN A 305 -14.48 -27.79 6.58
C ASN A 305 -15.13 -27.18 7.83
N PHE A 306 -15.80 -28.01 8.63
CA PHE A 306 -16.37 -27.59 9.91
C PHE A 306 -15.30 -27.04 10.86
N TYR A 307 -14.23 -27.79 11.11
CA TYR A 307 -13.14 -27.33 12.00
C TYR A 307 -12.51 -26.02 11.53
N THR A 308 -12.22 -25.89 10.25
CA THR A 308 -11.62 -24.67 9.69
C THR A 308 -12.56 -23.47 9.74
N ARG A 309 -13.88 -23.68 9.69
CA ARG A 309 -14.87 -22.62 9.93
C ARG A 309 -14.90 -22.20 11.39
N GLU A 310 -15.07 -23.13 12.32
CA GLU A 310 -15.10 -22.85 13.76
C GLU A 310 -13.82 -22.15 14.25
N GLN A 311 -12.65 -22.60 13.76
CA GLN A 311 -11.38 -21.95 14.06
C GLN A 311 -11.31 -20.50 13.56
N ARG A 312 -11.82 -20.23 12.35
CA ARG A 312 -11.85 -18.88 11.80
C ARG A 312 -12.76 -17.98 12.62
N ASP A 313 -13.95 -18.46 12.95
CA ASP A 313 -14.94 -17.71 13.72
C ASP A 313 -14.41 -17.41 15.13
N TYR A 314 -13.76 -18.38 15.77
CA TYR A 314 -13.11 -18.20 17.07
C TYR A 314 -11.95 -17.19 17.03
N ILE A 315 -11.10 -17.26 16.00
CA ILE A 315 -10.01 -16.29 15.82
C ILE A 315 -10.57 -14.88 15.59
N ALA A 316 -11.63 -14.75 14.79
CA ALA A 316 -12.30 -13.47 14.56
C ALA A 316 -12.83 -12.89 15.88
N LEU A 317 -13.49 -13.70 16.70
CA LEU A 317 -13.98 -13.30 18.02
C LEU A 317 -12.86 -12.85 18.95
N ILE A 318 -11.73 -13.57 19.00
CA ILE A 318 -10.57 -13.14 19.79
C ILE A 318 -10.06 -11.78 19.30
N LYS A 319 -9.99 -11.57 17.99
CA LYS A 319 -9.51 -10.30 17.42
C LYS A 319 -10.41 -9.13 17.80
N GLU A 320 -11.73 -9.32 17.76
CA GLU A 320 -12.71 -8.29 18.15
C GLU A 320 -12.68 -7.99 19.65
N THR A 321 -12.45 -9.00 20.49
CA THR A 321 -12.40 -8.85 21.95
C THR A 321 -11.05 -8.36 22.47
N SER A 322 -9.99 -8.44 21.67
CA SER A 322 -8.64 -7.99 22.04
C SER A 322 -8.29 -6.57 21.58
N THR A 323 -9.18 -5.89 20.85
CA THR A 323 -9.06 -4.47 20.44
C THR A 323 -9.76 -3.53 21.40
#